data_AF-R6N6V4-F1
#
_entry.id   AF-R6N6V4-F1
#
_cell.length_a   1.000
_cell.length_b   1.000
_cell.length_c   1.000
_cell.angle_alpha   90.00
_cell.angle_beta   90.00
_cell.angle_gamma   90.00
#
_symmetry.space_group_name_H-M   'P 1'
#
loop_
_entity.id
_entity.type
_entity.pdbx_description
1 polymer ?
#
loop_
_entity_poly.entity_id
_entity_poly.type
_entity_poly.pdbx_seq_one_letter_code
_entity_poly.pdbx_strand_id
1 'polypeptide(L)' 'MIFTNFREIDGAGRIVISKDIRNHLNIKAGDMLHIEADNDCITIKKAEEKCIFCNSSENLKCLKGKFICSNCINALNN' A
#
# COMPACT_ATOMS: atom_id res chain seq x y z
N MET A 1 -8.20 -5.08 17.35
CA MET A 1 -6.93 -4.91 18.09
C MET A 1 -6.34 -3.58 17.66
N ILE A 2 -6.03 -2.68 18.60
CA ILE A 2 -5.49 -1.34 18.30
C ILE A 2 -4.05 -1.32 18.83
N PHE A 3 -3.08 -1.01 17.97
CA PHE A 3 -1.67 -0.88 18.35
C PHE A 3 -1.35 0.59 18.61
N THR A 4 -1.31 1.01 19.88
CA THR A 4 -0.90 2.37 20.25
C THR A 4 0.58 2.40 20.60
N ASN A 5 1.37 3.16 19.84
CA ASN A 5 2.80 3.33 20.08
C ASN A 5 3.18 4.81 19.96
N PHE A 6 3.99 5.31 20.89
CA PHE A 6 4.61 6.62 20.79
C PHE A 6 6.00 6.49 20.15
N ARG A 7 6.30 7.37 19.20
CA ARG A 7 7.57 7.46 18.50
C ARG A 7 7.92 8.92 18.28
N GLU A 8 9.16 9.27 18.57
CA GLU A 8 9.70 10.57 18.20
C GLU A 8 10.02 10.60 16.70
N ILE A 9 9.92 11.80 16.13
CA ILE A 9 10.35 12.08 14.77
C ILE A 9 11.86 12.33 14.81
N ASP A 10 12.61 11.72 13.91
CA ASP A 10 14.05 11.98 13.83
C ASP A 10 14.37 13.35 13.22
N GLY A 11 15.66 13.75 13.25
CA GLY A 11 16.08 15.06 12.71
C GLY A 11 15.84 15.27 11.21
N ALA A 12 15.46 14.24 10.47
CA ALA A 12 15.12 14.32 9.04
C ALA A 12 13.60 14.29 8.80
N GLY A 13 12.77 14.22 9.85
CA GLY A 13 11.31 14.17 9.72
C GLY A 13 10.75 12.76 9.53
N ARG A 14 11.52 11.69 9.79
CA ARG A 14 11.07 10.30 9.59
C ARG A 14 10.48 9.72 10.87
N ILE A 15 9.48 8.85 10.72
CA ILE A 15 8.91 8.04 11.79
C ILE A 15 9.17 6.54 11.55
N VAL A 16 9.44 5.80 12.62
CA VAL A 16 9.67 4.35 12.56
C VAL A 16 8.37 3.59 12.84
N ILE A 17 7.86 2.87 11.85
CA ILE A 17 6.77 1.90 12.05
C ILE A 17 7.33 0.70 12.83
N SER A 18 6.76 0.41 14.00
CA SER A 18 7.20 -0.69 14.87
C SER A 18 7.08 -2.05 14.20
N LYS A 19 7.93 -3.00 14.63
CA LYS A 19 7.97 -4.37 14.07
C LYS A 19 6.61 -5.06 14.11
N ASP A 20 5.86 -4.87 15.19
CA ASP A 20 4.55 -5.52 15.37
C ASP A 20 3.52 -5.02 14.35
N ILE A 21 3.47 -3.70 14.13
CA ILE A 21 2.59 -3.10 13.10
C ILE A 21 3.01 -3.58 11.71
N ARG A 22 4.31 -3.61 11.40
CA ARG A 22 4.81 -4.12 10.11
C ARG A 22 4.44 -5.58 9.89
N ASN A 23 4.57 -6.43 10.91
CA ASN A 23 4.19 -7.84 10.80
C ASN A 23 2.68 -7.99 10.62
N HIS A 24 1.89 -7.23 11.37
CA HIS A 24 0.43 -7.27 11.28
C HIS A 24 -0.10 -6.82 9.92
N LEU A 25 0.47 -5.74 9.36
CA LEU A 25 0.11 -5.20 8.04
C LEU A 25 0.90 -5.83 6.88
N ASN A 26 1.78 -6.80 7.18
CA ASN A 26 2.69 -7.44 6.23
C ASN A 26 3.46 -6.41 5.36
N ILE A 27 4.02 -5.38 6.01
CA ILE A 27 4.84 -4.32 5.39
C ILE A 27 6.30 -4.75 5.43
N LYS A 28 6.94 -4.79 4.26
CA LYS A 28 8.37 -5.12 4.10
C LYS A 28 9.16 -3.88 3.68
N ALA A 29 10.48 -3.95 3.86
CA ALA A 29 11.37 -2.92 3.35
C ALA A 29 11.25 -2.84 1.81
N GLY A 30 11.00 -1.64 1.29
CA GLY A 30 10.77 -1.42 -0.14
C GLY A 30 9.29 -1.44 -0.56
N ASP A 31 8.35 -1.83 0.33
CA ASP A 31 6.93 -1.74 0.02
C ASP A 31 6.49 -0.28 -0.17
N MET A 32 5.68 -0.04 -1.19
CA MET A 32 5.07 1.26 -1.40
C MET A 32 3.90 1.44 -0.43
N LEU A 33 3.83 2.59 0.21
CA LEU A 33 2.77 2.96 1.14
C LEU A 33 2.04 4.19 0.59
N HIS A 34 0.73 4.19 0.71
CA HIS A 34 -0.10 5.36 0.46
C HIS A 34 -0.23 6.15 1.76
N ILE A 35 0.19 7.41 1.74
CA ILE A 35 0.14 8.31 2.89
C ILE A 35 -0.84 9.43 2.57
N GLU A 36 -1.87 9.55 3.38
CA GLU A 36 -2.89 10.61 3.30
C GLU A 36 -2.83 11.41 4.61
N ALA A 37 -2.91 12.73 4.53
CA ALA A 37 -2.97 13.61 5.70
C ALA A 37 -4.23 14.45 5.63
N ASP A 38 -4.97 14.52 6.75
CA ASP A 38 -6.07 15.45 6.95
C ASP A 38 -5.72 16.43 8.09
N ASN A 39 -6.68 17.23 8.54
CA ASN A 39 -6.43 18.29 9.52
C ASN A 39 -5.91 17.77 10.87
N ASP A 40 -6.23 16.52 11.24
CA ASP A 40 -5.97 16.00 12.59
C ASP A 40 -5.08 14.74 12.60
N CYS A 41 -4.97 14.03 11.48
CA CYS A 41 -4.26 12.75 11.43
C CYS A 41 -3.55 12.46 10.11
N ILE A 42 -2.55 11.59 10.19
CA ILE A 42 -1.89 10.98 9.04
C ILE A 42 -2.32 9.52 8.98
N THR A 43 -2.92 9.13 7.86
CA THR A 43 -3.33 7.76 7.56
C THR A 43 -2.32 7.11 6.61
N ILE A 44 -1.77 5.96 7.01
CA ILE A 44 -0.83 5.19 6.20
C ILE A 44 -1.50 3.86 5.83
N LYS A 45 -1.63 3.60 4.53
CA LYS A 45 -2.19 2.36 3.97
C LYS A 45 -1.14 1.65 3.13
N LYS A 46 -1.18 0.31 3.08
CA LYS A 46 -0.37 -0.44 2.12
C LYS A 46 -0.84 -0.06 0.72
N ALA A 47 0.09 0.27 -0.19
CA ALA A 47 -0.30 0.49 -1.57
C ALA A 47 -0.80 -0.85 -2.14
N GLU A 48 -2.08 -0.92 -2.42
CA GLU A 48 -2.67 -2.08 -3.06
C GLU A 48 -2.31 -2.04 -4.54
N GLU A 49 -1.71 -3.13 -5.01
CA GLU A 49 -1.64 -3.38 -6.45
C GLU A 49 -3.08 -3.54 -6.93
N LYS A 50 -3.51 -2.71 -7.87
CA LYS A 50 -4.85 -2.72 -8.43
C LYS A 50 -4.79 -2.69 -9.93
N CYS A 51 -5.73 -3.38 -10.57
CA CYS A 51 -5.91 -3.31 -12.00
C CYS A 51 -6.17 -1.86 -12.41
N ILE A 52 -5.37 -1.32 -13.32
CA ILE A 52 -5.51 0.06 -13.80
C ILE A 52 -6.87 0.36 -14.46
N PHE A 53 -7.62 -0.66 -14.87
CA PHE A 53 -8.89 -0.50 -15.59
C PHE A 53 -10.12 -0.65 -14.69
N CYS A 54 -10.08 -1.57 -13.72
CA CYS A 54 -11.27 -1.92 -12.93
C CYS A 54 -11.04 -1.89 -11.42
N ASN A 55 -9.85 -1.48 -10.96
CA ASN A 55 -9.44 -1.46 -9.55
C ASN A 55 -9.52 -2.81 -8.82
N SER A 56 -9.73 -3.92 -9.53
CA SER A 56 -9.70 -5.26 -8.93
C SER A 56 -8.28 -5.58 -8.45
N SER A 57 -8.19 -6.25 -7.31
CA SER A 57 -6.94 -6.80 -6.74
C SER A 57 -6.75 -8.29 -7.06
N GLU A 58 -7.66 -8.90 -7.83
CA GLU A 58 -7.63 -10.33 -8.13
C GLU A 58 -6.87 -10.63 -9.43
N ASN A 59 -6.04 -11.68 -9.41
CA ASN A 59 -5.32 -12.20 -10.57
C ASN A 59 -4.58 -11.11 -11.37
N LEU A 60 -3.86 -10.25 -10.65
CA LEU A 60 -3.08 -9.17 -11.24
C LEU A 60 -1.84 -9.70 -11.95
N LYS A 61 -1.63 -9.21 -13.17
CA LYS A 61 -0.39 -9.36 -13.92
C LYS A 61 0.26 -8.00 -14.06
N CYS A 62 1.56 -7.94 -13.80
CA CYS A 62 2.36 -6.75 -14.03
C CYS A 62 2.76 -6.68 -15.51
N LEU A 63 2.37 -5.60 -16.18
CA LEU A 63 2.76 -5.28 -17.56
C LEU A 63 3.35 -3.87 -17.58
N LYS A 64 4.66 -3.76 -17.89
CA LYS A 64 5.40 -2.48 -17.94
C LYS A 64 5.22 -1.61 -16.68
N GLY A 65 5.19 -2.23 -15.50
CA GLY A 65 5.02 -1.52 -14.22
C GLY A 65 3.59 -1.12 -13.89
N LYS A 66 2.60 -1.55 -14.68
CA LYS A 66 1.17 -1.40 -14.38
C LYS A 66 0.55 -2.76 -14.08
N PHE A 67 -0.32 -2.83 -13.08
CA PHE A 67 -1.06 -4.04 -12.78
C PHE A 67 -2.36 -4.10 -13.57
N ILE A 68 -2.64 -5.23 -14.19
CA ILE A 68 -3.85 -5.48 -14.96
C ILE A 68 -4.40 -6.85 -14.52
N CYS A 69 -5.67 -6.94 -14.15
CA CYS A 69 -6.28 -8.22 -13.80
C CYS A 69 -6.56 -9.07 -15.05
N SER A 70 -6.59 -10.39 -14.90
CA SER A 70 -6.91 -11.32 -15.99
C SER A 70 -8.22 -11.00 -16.72
N ASN A 71 -9.25 -10.50 -16.01
CA ASN A 71 -10.52 -10.12 -16.64
C ASN A 71 -10.35 -8.97 -17.65
N CYS A 72 -9.57 -7.93 -17.31
CA CYS A 72 -9.31 -6.83 -18.21
C CYS A 72 -8.37 -7.23 -19.36
N ILE A 73 -7.44 -8.16 -19.13
CA ILE A 73 -6.61 -8.71 -20.21
C ILE A 73 -7.48 -9.47 -21.22
N ASN A 74 -8.42 -10.29 -20.74
CA ASN A 74 -9.33 -11.03 -21.60
C ASN A 74 -10.27 -10.11 -22.39
N ALA A 75 -10.70 -9.00 -21.79
CA ALA A 75 -11.52 -7.99 -22.46
C ALA A 75 -10.75 -7.21 -23.55
N LEU A 76 -9.42 -7.12 -23.47
CA LEU A 76 -8.58 -6.47 -24.49
C LEU A 76 -8.23 -7.38 -25.67
N ASN A 77 -8.37 -8.70 -25.50
CA ASN A 77 -8.07 -9.71 -26.54
C ASN A 77 -9.30 -10.07 -27.40
N ASN A 78 -10.45 -9.45 -27.14
CA ASN A 78 -11.66 -9.49 -27.97
C ASN A 78 -11.89 -8.13 -28.63
#